data_AF-A0A7Z9JZ96-F1
#
_entry.id   AF-A0A7Z9JZ96-F1
#
_cell.length_a   1.000
_cell.length_b   1.000
_cell.length_c   1.000
_cell.angle_alpha   90.00
_cell.angle_beta   90.00
_cell.angle_gamma   90.00
#
_symmetry.space_group_name_H-M   'P 1'
#
loop_
_entity.id
_entity.type
_entity.pdbx_description
1 polymer ?
#
loop_
_entity_poly.entity_id
_entity_poly.type
_entity_poly.pdbx_seq_one_letter_code
_entity_poly.pdbx_strand_id
1 'polypeptide(L)'
;MGLLSISFCQESAWEKSSTSIAWNSFSHRMTFREPIVFTPFEVKAGYLNYGGKKYWSGSIFNKTPITVTDLPVFLDSTQYQFNILDALSNRRGTFIEIDILRTNLPHFLIHQNYFDLQIGLGFQYTDFSSNPSLPSETGKEWLTGSTRGDYNFHPRSFGLNINTSLGWQLSRNRATYIYHSFGVNSISLYESEGGDKDLTGMGLSESFGIGTKYIFNQSGGNFNYTIGIEAKWSRLYMTSVNATEDLSPIYGVDMRASGIFLTTGIQFGGKHTDGDIAYSYMINNDFISAAESFEKFLAKERRHGKRDKALAMLQYCQSQIPYQQVNYGVEDLFKSDFNDAVEWFNAAEEEAEDDLKIEIQEHRRNIAAELLDSVKNYKSQMSIAEAEKLILIAQNIYPELTRVNETLAGLYLDKGKLNTEIGNYSAAIQNYLDAIQLYPAIESLVIPKLKQITDSIMKDAYFAAKDDELYLVINSLKSIIALNP
;
A
#
# COMPACT_ATOMS: atom_id res chain seq x y z
N MET A 1 40.26 19.82 -3.38
CA MET A 1 39.28 19.85 -4.47
C MET A 1 38.68 18.46 -4.55
N GLY A 2 37.47 18.32 -4.01
CA GLY A 2 36.75 17.05 -3.97
C GLY A 2 36.05 16.79 -5.30
N LEU A 3 36.17 15.56 -5.78
CA LEU A 3 35.34 14.98 -6.82
C LEU A 3 34.81 13.68 -6.22
N LEU A 4 33.71 13.81 -5.46
CA LEU A 4 32.78 12.71 -5.23
C LEU A 4 32.03 12.54 -6.55
N SER A 5 32.42 11.53 -7.31
CA SER A 5 31.71 11.07 -8.49
C SER A 5 30.38 10.45 -8.05
N ILE A 6 29.35 11.28 -8.00
CA ILE A 6 27.96 10.83 -8.04
C ILE A 6 27.69 10.47 -9.49
N SER A 7 27.71 9.19 -9.85
CA SER A 7 27.29 8.72 -11.17
C SER A 7 26.77 7.29 -11.08
N PHE A 8 25.46 7.22 -10.81
CA PHE A 8 24.48 6.28 -11.34
C PHE A 8 25.01 4.99 -12.00
N CYS A 9 24.69 3.85 -11.39
CA CYS A 9 24.49 2.61 -12.11
C CYS A 9 23.07 2.06 -11.80
N GLN A 10 22.18 2.24 -12.77
CA GLN A 10 20.92 1.51 -12.99
C GLN A 10 19.77 1.56 -11.95
N GLU A 11 19.41 2.76 -11.50
CA GLU A 11 18.11 3.02 -10.84
C GLU A 11 16.96 3.26 -11.87
N SER A 12 16.91 2.49 -12.97
CA SER A 12 16.01 2.77 -14.11
C SER A 12 14.80 1.82 -14.19
N ALA A 13 13.79 2.10 -13.37
CA ALA A 13 12.38 1.85 -13.72
C ALA A 13 11.38 2.71 -12.93
N TRP A 14 11.80 3.39 -11.86
CA TRP A 14 10.90 4.20 -11.03
C TRP A 14 11.61 5.43 -10.45
N GLU A 15 12.34 6.21 -11.25
CA GLU A 15 12.69 7.58 -10.86
C GLU A 15 11.39 8.33 -10.53
N LYS A 16 11.18 8.63 -9.26
CA LYS A 16 9.96 9.28 -8.80
C LYS A 16 10.30 10.56 -8.07
N SER A 17 9.93 11.68 -8.68
CA SER A 17 9.68 12.91 -7.93
C SER A 17 8.75 12.61 -6.74
N SER A 18 8.88 13.32 -5.63
CA SER A 18 8.00 13.16 -4.45
C SER A 18 6.51 13.20 -4.81
N THR A 19 6.14 13.98 -5.83
CA THR A 19 4.77 14.06 -6.37
C THR A 19 4.32 12.76 -7.05
N SER A 20 5.20 12.07 -7.77
CA SER A 20 4.88 10.79 -8.40
C SER A 20 4.86 9.63 -7.41
N ILE A 21 5.67 9.66 -6.33
CA ILE A 21 5.52 8.73 -5.19
C ILE A 21 4.16 8.93 -4.56
N ALA A 22 3.78 10.18 -4.25
CA ALA A 22 2.49 10.49 -3.63
C ALA A 22 1.31 10.06 -4.52
N TRP A 23 1.37 10.32 -5.83
CA TRP A 23 0.31 9.92 -6.76
C TRP A 23 0.16 8.41 -6.87
N ASN A 24 1.27 7.68 -7.04
CA ASN A 24 1.24 6.22 -7.13
C ASN A 24 0.81 5.57 -5.82
N SER A 25 1.30 6.13 -4.71
CA SER A 25 0.88 5.75 -3.36
C SER A 25 -0.61 5.96 -3.15
N PHE A 26 -1.30 6.86 -3.85
CA PHE A 26 -2.74 7.04 -3.70
C PHE A 26 -3.56 6.21 -4.69
N SER A 27 -3.16 6.21 -5.96
CA SER A 27 -3.92 5.61 -7.07
C SER A 27 -3.83 4.08 -7.15
N HIS A 28 -2.79 3.47 -6.57
CA HIS A 28 -2.50 2.03 -6.72
C HIS A 28 -2.59 1.22 -5.42
N ARG A 29 -3.10 1.80 -4.31
CA ARG A 29 -3.20 1.12 -2.98
C ARG A 29 -4.04 -0.15 -2.95
N MET A 30 -4.87 -0.35 -3.96
CA MET A 30 -5.82 -1.47 -4.03
C MET A 30 -5.61 -2.27 -5.33
N THR A 31 -4.39 -2.26 -5.88
CA THR A 31 -4.04 -2.94 -7.14
C THR A 31 -4.21 -4.46 -7.06
N PHE A 32 -3.95 -5.05 -5.90
CA PHE A 32 -3.98 -6.48 -5.62
C PHE A 32 -5.12 -6.85 -4.67
N ARG A 33 -6.11 -5.96 -4.49
CA ARG A 33 -7.25 -6.22 -3.63
C ARG A 33 -8.03 -7.46 -4.07
N GLU A 34 -8.70 -8.10 -3.12
CA GLU A 34 -9.76 -9.04 -3.43
C GLU A 34 -10.91 -8.31 -4.16
N PRO A 35 -11.50 -8.91 -5.20
CA PRO A 35 -12.72 -8.39 -5.82
C PRO A 35 -13.88 -8.41 -4.82
N ILE A 36 -14.86 -7.52 -5.00
CA ILE A 36 -16.10 -7.62 -4.25
C ILE A 36 -16.93 -8.71 -4.93
N VAL A 37 -17.12 -9.84 -4.25
CA VAL A 37 -17.69 -11.04 -4.85
C VAL A 37 -19.20 -11.11 -4.70
N PHE A 38 -19.71 -10.68 -3.53
CA PHE A 38 -21.10 -10.87 -3.16
C PHE A 38 -21.60 -9.80 -2.19
N THR A 39 -22.82 -9.32 -2.39
CA THR A 39 -23.53 -8.41 -1.49
C THR A 39 -24.89 -9.05 -1.20
N PRO A 40 -25.09 -9.71 -0.05
CA PRO A 40 -26.33 -10.40 0.27
C PRO A 40 -27.54 -9.47 0.29
N PHE A 41 -27.37 -8.26 0.84
CA PHE A 41 -28.37 -7.21 0.80
C PHE A 41 -27.75 -5.81 0.87
N GLU A 42 -28.40 -4.84 0.24
CA GLU A 42 -28.13 -3.41 0.35
C GLU A 42 -29.46 -2.66 0.38
N VAL A 43 -29.68 -1.84 1.41
CA VAL A 43 -30.86 -0.99 1.57
C VAL A 43 -30.52 0.41 1.09
N LYS A 44 -31.42 0.99 0.29
CA LYS A 44 -31.35 2.38 -0.17
C LYS A 44 -32.61 3.10 0.27
N ALA A 45 -32.46 4.23 0.94
CA ALA A 45 -33.59 5.04 1.37
C ALA A 45 -33.29 6.52 1.16
N GLY A 46 -34.27 7.26 0.64
CA GLY A 46 -34.06 8.68 0.35
C GLY A 46 -35.30 9.43 -0.10
N TYR A 47 -35.07 10.70 -0.38
CA TYR A 47 -36.09 11.62 -0.89
C TYR A 47 -35.81 11.93 -2.36
N LEU A 48 -36.89 12.07 -3.12
CA LEU A 48 -36.86 12.45 -4.51
C LEU A 48 -37.87 13.56 -4.79
N ASN A 49 -37.61 14.30 -5.86
CA ASN A 49 -38.60 15.15 -6.50
C ASN A 49 -38.86 14.64 -7.92
N TYR A 50 -40.05 14.86 -8.43
CA TYR A 50 -40.45 14.40 -9.77
C TYR A 50 -41.08 15.48 -10.64
N GLY A 51 -41.17 15.19 -11.93
CA GLY A 51 -41.85 15.98 -12.95
C GLY A 51 -42.03 15.18 -14.23
N GLY A 52 -42.36 15.87 -15.33
CA GLY A 52 -42.52 15.24 -16.64
C GLY A 52 -41.21 14.97 -17.36
N LYS A 53 -41.31 14.79 -18.68
CA LYS A 53 -40.22 14.40 -19.57
C LYS A 53 -38.97 15.30 -19.48
N LYS A 54 -39.12 16.63 -19.36
CA LYS A 54 -38.04 17.61 -19.30
C LYS A 54 -37.44 17.73 -17.89
N TYR A 55 -37.95 17.04 -16.87
CA TYR A 55 -37.44 17.16 -15.51
C TYR A 55 -35.93 16.86 -15.40
N TRP A 56 -35.43 15.87 -16.15
CA TRP A 56 -34.00 15.53 -16.18
C TRP A 56 -33.10 16.49 -16.95
N SER A 57 -33.63 17.49 -17.66
CA SER A 57 -32.78 18.49 -18.34
C SER A 57 -32.17 19.52 -17.38
N GLY A 58 -32.56 19.51 -16.09
CA GLY A 58 -32.00 20.36 -15.04
C GLY A 58 -31.15 19.60 -14.02
N SER A 59 -30.83 20.26 -12.91
CA SER A 59 -30.04 19.67 -11.81
C SER A 59 -30.81 18.59 -11.03
N ILE A 60 -30.11 17.88 -10.13
CA ILE A 60 -30.76 17.07 -9.09
C ILE A 60 -31.68 18.00 -8.28
N PHE A 61 -32.93 17.56 -8.02
CA PHE A 61 -34.02 18.39 -7.49
C PHE A 61 -34.40 19.58 -8.38
N ASN A 62 -34.63 19.30 -9.67
CA ASN A 62 -35.00 20.33 -10.63
C ASN A 62 -36.29 21.06 -10.19
N LYS A 63 -36.27 22.39 -10.30
CA LYS A 63 -37.39 23.27 -9.97
C LYS A 63 -38.18 23.73 -11.18
N THR A 64 -37.86 23.24 -12.39
CA THR A 64 -38.57 23.62 -13.62
C THR A 64 -40.08 23.49 -13.43
N PRO A 65 -40.86 24.55 -13.77
CA PRO A 65 -42.31 24.47 -13.77
C PRO A 65 -42.80 23.38 -14.72
N ILE A 66 -43.87 22.69 -14.34
CA ILE A 66 -44.54 21.76 -15.25
C ILE A 66 -45.27 22.59 -16.32
N THR A 67 -45.19 22.14 -17.56
CA THR A 67 -45.92 22.76 -18.68
C THR A 67 -46.91 21.76 -19.27
N VAL A 68 -47.89 22.24 -20.01
CA VAL A 68 -48.88 21.39 -20.71
C VAL A 68 -48.23 20.36 -21.64
N THR A 69 -47.05 20.66 -22.19
CA THR A 69 -46.30 19.74 -23.05
C THR A 69 -45.33 18.82 -22.30
N ASP A 70 -45.34 18.89 -20.96
CA ASP A 70 -44.40 18.20 -20.08
C ASP A 70 -45.06 17.68 -18.79
N LEU A 71 -46.29 17.17 -18.91
CA LEU A 71 -47.00 16.60 -17.77
C LEU A 71 -46.39 15.24 -17.36
N PRO A 72 -46.33 14.92 -16.06
CA PRO A 72 -45.93 13.59 -15.57
C PRO A 72 -47.03 12.53 -15.70
N VAL A 73 -48.25 12.95 -16.08
CA VAL A 73 -49.43 12.12 -16.30
C VAL A 73 -49.84 12.22 -17.76
N PHE A 74 -50.42 11.15 -18.30
CA PHE A 74 -51.05 11.14 -19.61
C PHE A 74 -52.54 11.38 -19.46
N LEU A 75 -53.02 12.44 -20.13
CA LEU A 75 -54.41 12.86 -20.10
C LEU A 75 -55.10 12.53 -21.42
N ASP A 76 -56.35 12.09 -21.35
CA ASP A 76 -57.22 11.88 -22.49
C ASP A 76 -57.69 13.20 -23.13
N SER A 77 -58.59 13.13 -24.13
CA SER A 77 -59.09 14.32 -24.83
C SER A 77 -60.01 15.23 -24.00
N THR A 78 -60.43 14.82 -22.80
CA THR A 78 -61.34 15.60 -21.94
C THR A 78 -60.61 16.66 -21.14
N GLN A 79 -59.28 16.52 -20.95
CA GLN A 79 -58.49 17.43 -20.15
C GLN A 79 -57.08 17.66 -20.71
N TYR A 80 -56.65 18.91 -20.73
CA TYR A 80 -55.34 19.31 -21.30
C TYR A 80 -54.38 19.93 -20.26
N GLN A 81 -54.82 20.08 -19.01
CA GLN A 81 -54.03 20.72 -17.94
C GLN A 81 -54.04 19.88 -16.66
N PHE A 82 -52.94 19.92 -15.91
CA PHE A 82 -52.80 19.25 -14.61
C PHE A 82 -51.97 20.12 -13.66
N ASN A 83 -52.53 21.26 -13.28
CA ASN A 83 -51.89 22.32 -12.48
C ASN A 83 -51.73 21.96 -10.99
N ILE A 84 -52.32 20.85 -10.52
CA ILE A 84 -52.21 20.42 -9.12
C ILE A 84 -50.75 20.13 -8.69
N LEU A 85 -49.85 19.95 -9.66
CA LEU A 85 -48.42 19.69 -9.46
C LEU A 85 -47.52 20.93 -9.66
N ASP A 86 -48.08 22.11 -9.89
CA ASP A 86 -47.28 23.33 -10.11
C ASP A 86 -46.40 23.64 -8.89
N ALA A 87 -46.98 23.50 -7.69
CA ALA A 87 -46.26 23.64 -6.43
C ALA A 87 -45.21 22.52 -6.27
N LEU A 88 -43.95 22.91 -6.01
CA LEU A 88 -42.85 21.96 -5.76
C LEU A 88 -43.09 21.07 -4.53
N SER A 89 -43.88 21.52 -3.56
CA SER A 89 -44.28 20.70 -2.40
C SER A 89 -45.10 19.48 -2.82
N ASN A 90 -45.85 19.59 -3.92
CA ASN A 90 -46.70 18.53 -4.45
C ASN A 90 -45.94 17.57 -5.36
N ARG A 91 -44.61 17.70 -5.41
CA ARG A 91 -43.73 16.92 -6.28
C ARG A 91 -42.68 16.15 -5.51
N ARG A 92 -42.91 15.93 -4.22
CA ARG A 92 -41.99 15.25 -3.29
C ARG A 92 -42.38 13.79 -3.16
N GLY A 93 -41.38 12.94 -2.97
CA GLY A 93 -41.59 11.56 -2.62
C GLY A 93 -40.47 10.96 -1.80
N THR A 94 -40.77 9.80 -1.23
CA THR A 94 -39.81 8.92 -0.58
C THR A 94 -39.64 7.66 -1.42
N PHE A 95 -38.45 7.08 -1.35
CA PHE A 95 -38.14 5.86 -2.06
C PHE A 95 -37.27 4.96 -1.19
N ILE A 96 -37.63 3.68 -1.18
CA ILE A 96 -36.93 2.61 -0.47
C ILE A 96 -36.70 1.48 -1.46
N GLU A 97 -35.47 0.97 -1.51
CA GLU A 97 -35.10 -0.21 -2.28
C GLU A 97 -34.26 -1.15 -1.43
N ILE A 98 -34.55 -2.43 -1.54
CA ILE A 98 -33.77 -3.50 -0.91
C ILE A 98 -33.24 -4.35 -2.04
N ASP A 99 -31.97 -4.20 -2.34
CA ASP A 99 -31.26 -5.09 -3.24
C ASP A 99 -30.87 -6.36 -2.48
N ILE A 100 -30.95 -7.51 -3.13
CA ILE A 100 -30.58 -8.81 -2.59
C ILE A 100 -29.76 -9.62 -3.60
N LEU A 101 -28.92 -10.52 -3.07
CA LEU A 101 -28.18 -11.53 -3.83
C LEU A 101 -27.30 -10.97 -4.97
N ARG A 102 -26.72 -9.77 -4.78
CA ARG A 102 -25.91 -9.15 -5.82
C ARG A 102 -24.57 -9.88 -5.94
N THR A 103 -24.27 -10.36 -7.13
CA THR A 103 -23.11 -11.24 -7.39
C THR A 103 -22.25 -10.68 -8.49
N ASN A 104 -20.93 -10.68 -8.30
CA ASN A 104 -19.95 -10.29 -9.31
C ASN A 104 -19.70 -11.46 -10.29
N LEU A 105 -20.68 -11.76 -11.14
CA LEU A 105 -20.60 -12.91 -12.06
C LEU A 105 -19.36 -12.90 -12.96
N PRO A 106 -18.92 -11.75 -13.54
CA PRO A 106 -17.73 -11.73 -14.39
C PRO A 106 -16.46 -12.15 -13.66
N HIS A 107 -16.35 -11.96 -12.35
CA HIS A 107 -15.19 -12.40 -11.57
C HIS A 107 -14.92 -13.91 -11.72
N PHE A 108 -15.97 -14.73 -11.87
CA PHE A 108 -15.83 -16.18 -12.00
C PHE A 108 -15.37 -16.62 -13.40
N LEU A 109 -15.43 -15.74 -14.40
CA LEU A 109 -14.99 -16.02 -15.77
C LEU A 109 -13.65 -15.34 -16.06
N ILE A 110 -13.58 -14.05 -15.74
CA ILE A 110 -12.43 -13.19 -15.92
C ILE A 110 -11.99 -12.84 -14.51
N HIS A 111 -10.97 -13.54 -14.02
CA HIS A 111 -10.38 -13.28 -12.70
C HIS A 111 -9.78 -11.87 -12.71
N GLN A 112 -10.59 -10.84 -12.46
CA GLN A 112 -10.18 -9.44 -12.44
C GLN A 112 -10.59 -8.78 -11.13
N ASN A 113 -9.89 -7.71 -10.77
CA ASN A 113 -10.08 -6.97 -9.53
C ASN A 113 -10.03 -5.44 -9.71
N TYR A 114 -10.03 -4.95 -10.95
CA TYR A 114 -10.04 -3.50 -11.23
C TYR A 114 -11.42 -2.88 -11.00
N PHE A 115 -12.45 -3.52 -11.53
CA PHE A 115 -13.84 -3.13 -11.38
C PHE A 115 -14.69 -4.34 -11.01
N ASP A 116 -15.72 -4.10 -10.21
CA ASP A 116 -16.67 -5.12 -9.77
C ASP A 116 -18.01 -4.87 -10.46
N LEU A 117 -18.43 -5.79 -11.32
CA LEU A 117 -19.73 -5.73 -11.98
C LEU A 117 -20.69 -6.69 -11.27
N GLN A 118 -21.50 -6.15 -10.37
CA GLN A 118 -22.48 -6.93 -9.63
C GLN A 118 -23.86 -6.84 -10.28
N ILE A 119 -24.54 -7.97 -10.35
CA ILE A 119 -25.93 -8.09 -10.80
C ILE A 119 -26.74 -8.73 -9.68
N GLY A 120 -27.92 -8.21 -9.38
CA GLY A 120 -28.80 -8.74 -8.35
C GLY A 120 -30.27 -8.46 -8.62
N LEU A 121 -31.09 -8.81 -7.62
CA LEU A 121 -32.52 -8.57 -7.61
C LEU A 121 -32.84 -7.51 -6.57
N GLY A 122 -33.99 -6.86 -6.69
CA GLY A 122 -34.42 -5.87 -5.74
C GLY A 122 -35.94 -5.81 -5.57
N PHE A 123 -36.33 -5.25 -4.44
CA PHE A 123 -37.68 -4.80 -4.15
C PHE A 123 -37.65 -3.29 -4.00
N GLN A 124 -38.56 -2.59 -4.65
CA GLN A 124 -38.62 -1.14 -4.59
C GLN A 124 -40.02 -0.67 -4.23
N TYR A 125 -40.06 0.36 -3.40
CA TYR A 125 -41.24 1.08 -2.98
C TYR A 125 -41.01 2.57 -3.20
N THR A 126 -41.95 3.22 -3.87
CA THR A 126 -41.96 4.68 -4.06
C THR A 126 -43.28 5.23 -3.59
N ASP A 127 -43.22 6.30 -2.81
CA ASP A 127 -44.39 7.02 -2.30
C ASP A 127 -44.22 8.49 -2.64
N PHE A 128 -45.07 9.02 -3.53
CA PHE A 128 -45.07 10.43 -3.90
C PHE A 128 -45.96 11.21 -2.92
N SER A 129 -45.41 11.42 -1.72
CA SER A 129 -46.10 11.68 -0.45
C SER A 129 -46.98 12.93 -0.34
N SER A 130 -47.18 13.68 -1.42
CA SER A 130 -48.12 14.79 -1.46
C SER A 130 -49.56 14.31 -1.72
N ASN A 131 -50.53 15.03 -1.17
CA ASN A 131 -51.96 14.76 -1.33
C ASN A 131 -52.72 15.97 -1.91
N PRO A 132 -52.36 16.49 -3.10
CA PRO A 132 -53.18 17.51 -3.72
C PRO A 132 -54.56 16.94 -4.09
N SER A 133 -55.60 17.69 -3.76
CA SER A 133 -56.97 17.38 -4.17
C SER A 133 -57.10 17.37 -5.69
N LEU A 134 -57.91 16.47 -6.20
CA LEU A 134 -58.19 16.39 -7.64
C LEU A 134 -58.95 17.64 -8.12
N PRO A 135 -58.77 18.06 -9.39
CA PRO A 135 -59.48 19.22 -9.91
C PRO A 135 -61.01 19.06 -9.82
N SER A 136 -61.70 20.11 -9.36
CA SER A 136 -63.16 20.11 -9.17
C SER A 136 -63.90 21.08 -10.11
N GLU A 137 -63.28 21.44 -11.24
CA GLU A 137 -63.89 22.37 -12.20
C GLU A 137 -65.16 21.79 -12.83
N THR A 138 -66.23 22.59 -12.85
CA THR A 138 -67.52 22.22 -13.44
C THR A 138 -67.36 21.75 -14.89
N GLY A 139 -67.79 20.52 -15.19
CA GLY A 139 -67.70 19.93 -16.53
C GLY A 139 -66.50 19.00 -16.77
N LYS A 140 -65.68 18.72 -15.75
CA LYS A 140 -64.62 17.70 -15.80
C LYS A 140 -64.99 16.52 -14.91
N GLU A 141 -64.97 15.31 -15.47
CA GLU A 141 -65.32 14.08 -14.75
C GLU A 141 -64.07 13.50 -14.06
N TRP A 142 -63.91 13.81 -12.77
CA TRP A 142 -62.90 13.20 -11.91
C TRP A 142 -63.60 12.29 -10.91
N LEU A 143 -63.03 11.11 -10.65
CA LEU A 143 -63.39 10.30 -9.50
C LEU A 143 -62.99 11.04 -8.21
N THR A 144 -63.94 11.76 -7.62
CA THR A 144 -63.68 12.66 -6.50
C THR A 144 -63.92 12.02 -5.14
N GLY A 145 -64.76 10.98 -5.06
CA GLY A 145 -65.16 10.37 -3.79
C GLY A 145 -64.98 8.85 -3.76
N SER A 146 -64.70 8.33 -2.58
CA SER A 146 -64.74 6.90 -2.25
C SER A 146 -65.71 6.67 -1.07
N THR A 147 -65.99 5.40 -0.76
CA THR A 147 -66.74 5.06 0.47
C THR A 147 -66.02 5.47 1.77
N ARG A 148 -64.73 5.82 1.68
CA ARG A 148 -63.87 6.17 2.82
C ARG A 148 -63.22 7.55 2.67
N GLY A 149 -63.91 8.49 2.04
CA GLY A 149 -63.48 9.89 1.89
C GLY A 149 -63.05 10.26 0.47
N ASP A 150 -62.65 11.51 0.28
CA ASP A 150 -62.31 12.06 -1.04
C ASP A 150 -60.95 11.54 -1.54
N TYR A 151 -60.84 11.36 -2.86
CA TYR A 151 -59.59 10.95 -3.50
C TYR A 151 -58.64 12.13 -3.70
N ASN A 152 -57.35 11.89 -3.41
CA ASN A 152 -56.25 12.79 -3.72
C ASN A 152 -55.33 12.14 -4.74
N PHE A 153 -54.60 12.97 -5.51
CA PHE A 153 -53.53 12.46 -6.35
C PHE A 153 -52.33 12.09 -5.49
N HIS A 154 -52.16 10.79 -5.25
CA HIS A 154 -51.14 10.24 -4.38
C HIS A 154 -50.48 9.02 -5.04
N PRO A 155 -49.57 9.24 -6.01
CA PRO A 155 -48.95 8.13 -6.70
C PRO A 155 -48.11 7.26 -5.75
N ARG A 156 -48.31 5.95 -5.83
CA ARG A 156 -47.49 4.95 -5.14
C ARG A 156 -47.09 3.86 -6.10
N SER A 157 -45.90 3.30 -5.90
CA SER A 157 -45.46 2.13 -6.65
C SER A 157 -44.76 1.12 -5.77
N PHE A 158 -45.00 -0.15 -6.07
CA PHE A 158 -44.32 -1.28 -5.45
C PHE A 158 -43.96 -2.29 -6.54
N GLY A 159 -42.71 -2.75 -6.56
CA GLY A 159 -42.26 -3.60 -7.65
C GLY A 159 -41.00 -4.39 -7.38
N LEU A 160 -40.68 -5.23 -8.35
CA LEU A 160 -39.45 -6.02 -8.41
C LEU A 160 -38.54 -5.46 -9.49
N ASN A 161 -37.24 -5.48 -9.24
CA ASN A 161 -36.24 -5.02 -10.20
C ASN A 161 -35.04 -5.96 -10.30
N ILE A 162 -34.39 -5.90 -11.46
CA ILE A 162 -33.04 -6.39 -11.65
C ILE A 162 -32.12 -5.17 -11.58
N ASN A 163 -31.06 -5.29 -10.79
CA ASN A 163 -30.09 -4.23 -10.61
C ASN A 163 -28.71 -4.64 -11.09
N THR A 164 -27.96 -3.68 -11.61
CA THR A 164 -26.58 -3.82 -12.04
C THR A 164 -25.76 -2.67 -11.48
N SER A 165 -24.58 -2.96 -10.95
CA SER A 165 -23.66 -1.93 -10.49
C SER A 165 -22.24 -2.22 -10.96
N LEU A 166 -21.58 -1.18 -11.47
CA LEU A 166 -20.15 -1.22 -11.76
C LEU A 166 -19.42 -0.37 -10.72
N GLY A 167 -18.59 -1.00 -9.90
CA GLY A 167 -17.88 -0.37 -8.80
C GLY A 167 -16.37 -0.37 -8.96
N TRP A 168 -15.70 0.64 -8.39
CA TRP A 168 -14.25 0.75 -8.30
C TRP A 168 -13.84 1.15 -6.89
N GLN A 169 -12.90 0.41 -6.31
CA GLN A 169 -12.40 0.63 -4.95
C GLN A 169 -10.93 1.08 -5.01
N LEU A 170 -10.71 2.39 -5.11
CA LEU A 170 -9.36 2.98 -5.15
C LEU A 170 -8.72 3.12 -3.76
N SER A 171 -9.47 2.85 -2.69
CA SER A 171 -8.99 2.98 -1.31
C SER A 171 -9.56 1.89 -0.41
N ARG A 172 -8.90 1.63 0.72
CA ARG A 172 -9.29 0.55 1.64
C ARG A 172 -10.69 0.74 2.26
N ASN A 173 -11.12 1.99 2.42
CA ASN A 173 -12.33 2.35 3.16
C ASN A 173 -13.40 3.05 2.30
N ARG A 174 -13.19 3.16 0.98
CA ARG A 174 -14.15 3.81 0.08
C ARG A 174 -14.16 3.17 -1.31
N ALA A 175 -15.36 2.91 -1.80
CA ALA A 175 -15.62 2.51 -3.18
C ALA A 175 -16.65 3.46 -3.82
N THR A 176 -16.51 3.71 -5.12
CA THR A 176 -17.47 4.49 -5.91
C THR A 176 -18.07 3.57 -6.96
N TYR A 177 -19.32 3.80 -7.33
CA TYR A 177 -20.02 2.96 -8.26
C TYR A 177 -21.03 3.74 -9.10
N ILE A 178 -21.32 3.18 -10.27
CA ILE A 178 -22.50 3.52 -11.06
C ILE A 178 -23.52 2.39 -10.94
N TYR A 179 -24.79 2.76 -10.99
CA TYR A 179 -25.94 1.89 -10.72
C TYR A 179 -26.94 2.00 -11.85
N HIS A 180 -27.51 0.85 -12.24
CA HIS A 180 -28.66 0.76 -13.14
C HIS A 180 -29.67 -0.22 -12.56
N SER A 181 -30.95 0.08 -12.71
CA SER A 181 -32.04 -0.78 -12.28
C SER A 181 -33.18 -0.71 -13.28
N PHE A 182 -33.76 -1.87 -13.58
CA PHE A 182 -34.94 -2.00 -14.42
C PHE A 182 -35.94 -2.94 -13.73
N GLY A 183 -37.20 -2.55 -13.69
CA GLY A 183 -38.21 -3.25 -12.89
C GLY A 183 -39.63 -3.13 -13.40
N VAL A 184 -40.50 -3.96 -12.82
CA VAL A 184 -41.92 -4.02 -13.07
C VAL A 184 -42.65 -3.70 -11.77
N ASN A 185 -43.56 -2.72 -11.81
CA ASN A 185 -44.20 -2.16 -10.63
C ASN A 185 -45.72 -2.21 -10.77
N SER A 186 -46.39 -2.54 -9.67
CA SER A 186 -47.78 -2.16 -9.46
C SER A 186 -47.81 -0.69 -9.03
N ILE A 187 -48.67 0.11 -9.68
CA ILE A 187 -48.78 1.55 -9.48
C ILE A 187 -50.24 1.87 -9.15
N SER A 188 -50.46 2.77 -8.20
CA SER A 188 -51.74 3.45 -7.96
C SER A 188 -51.51 4.95 -8.06
N LEU A 189 -52.49 5.71 -8.58
CA LEU A 189 -52.36 7.16 -8.71
C LEU A 189 -53.27 7.93 -7.75
N TYR A 190 -54.37 7.32 -7.30
CA TYR A 190 -55.29 7.92 -6.34
C TYR A 190 -55.26 7.19 -5.00
N GLU A 191 -55.41 7.96 -3.94
CA GLU A 191 -55.62 7.47 -2.58
C GLU A 191 -56.67 8.31 -1.87
N SER A 192 -57.66 7.64 -1.28
CA SER A 192 -58.68 8.32 -0.47
C SER A 192 -58.16 8.66 0.92
N GLU A 193 -58.87 9.54 1.65
CA GLU A 193 -58.54 9.85 3.05
C GLU A 193 -58.51 8.61 3.96
N GLY A 194 -59.31 7.59 3.64
CA GLY A 194 -59.30 6.30 4.31
C GLY A 194 -58.24 5.31 3.81
N GLY A 195 -57.50 5.63 2.75
CA GLY A 195 -56.44 4.79 2.18
C GLY A 195 -56.91 3.79 1.12
N ASP A 196 -58.12 3.96 0.56
CA ASP A 196 -58.53 3.19 -0.61
C ASP A 196 -57.75 3.66 -1.83
N LYS A 197 -57.26 2.73 -2.64
CA LYS A 197 -56.42 3.02 -3.81
C LYS A 197 -57.23 2.82 -5.09
N ASP A 198 -57.08 3.74 -6.03
CA ASP A 198 -57.69 3.63 -7.35
C ASP A 198 -56.70 4.10 -8.43
N LEU A 199 -57.14 3.96 -9.68
CA LEU A 199 -56.39 4.28 -10.87
C LEU A 199 -55.09 3.48 -10.90
N THR A 200 -55.26 2.15 -10.87
CA THR A 200 -54.19 1.19 -10.67
C THR A 200 -53.72 0.58 -11.99
N GLY A 201 -52.46 0.17 -12.06
CA GLY A 201 -51.96 -0.51 -13.24
C GLY A 201 -50.57 -1.11 -13.03
N MET A 202 -50.11 -1.81 -14.06
CA MET A 202 -48.74 -2.31 -14.14
C MET A 202 -47.91 -1.37 -14.99
N GLY A 203 -46.74 -0.99 -14.48
CA GLY A 203 -45.80 -0.12 -15.16
C GLY A 203 -44.36 -0.61 -15.08
N LEU A 204 -43.51 0.07 -15.82
CA LEU A 204 -42.07 -0.15 -15.84
C LEU A 204 -41.38 0.94 -15.03
N SER A 205 -40.34 0.54 -14.33
CA SER A 205 -39.42 1.46 -13.67
C SER A 205 -38.04 1.32 -14.28
N GLU A 206 -37.34 2.43 -14.43
CA GLU A 206 -35.93 2.44 -14.77
C GLU A 206 -35.20 3.43 -13.87
N SER A 207 -33.99 3.12 -13.45
CA SER A 207 -33.17 4.04 -12.67
C SER A 207 -31.70 3.98 -13.03
N PHE A 208 -31.05 5.13 -12.94
CA PHE A 208 -29.60 5.30 -13.04
C PHE A 208 -29.10 6.00 -11.80
N GLY A 209 -27.95 5.60 -11.27
CA GLY A 209 -27.36 6.22 -10.09
C GLY A 209 -25.85 6.30 -10.14
N ILE A 210 -25.31 7.26 -9.40
CA ILE A 210 -23.89 7.35 -9.08
C ILE A 210 -23.77 7.49 -7.57
N GLY A 211 -22.95 6.64 -6.96
CA GLY A 211 -22.82 6.60 -5.51
C GLY A 211 -21.41 6.33 -5.05
N THR A 212 -21.16 6.67 -3.80
CA THR A 212 -19.94 6.31 -3.08
C THR A 212 -20.31 5.69 -1.75
N LYS A 213 -19.60 4.63 -1.36
CA LYS A 213 -19.80 3.91 -0.11
C LYS A 213 -18.50 3.87 0.69
N TYR A 214 -18.63 4.11 1.98
CA TYR A 214 -17.61 3.89 2.99
C TYR A 214 -17.69 2.45 3.47
N ILE A 215 -16.52 1.82 3.61
CA ILE A 215 -16.37 0.39 3.93
C ILE A 215 -15.76 0.27 5.33
N PHE A 216 -16.48 -0.44 6.20
CA PHE A 216 -16.08 -0.70 7.58
C PHE A 216 -15.75 -2.18 7.73
N ASN A 217 -14.45 -2.45 7.84
CA ASN A 217 -13.93 -3.81 7.98
C ASN A 217 -14.18 -4.33 9.40
N GLN A 218 -14.60 -5.58 9.53
CA GLN A 218 -14.83 -6.24 10.82
C GLN A 218 -13.63 -7.11 11.21
N SER A 219 -13.13 -6.96 12.44
CA SER A 219 -12.09 -7.84 12.99
C SER A 219 -12.69 -9.22 13.26
N GLY A 220 -12.24 -10.25 12.52
CA GLY A 220 -12.68 -11.64 12.68
C GLY A 220 -13.80 -12.09 11.72
N GLY A 221 -14.28 -11.20 10.83
CA GLY A 221 -15.31 -11.51 9.83
C GLY A 221 -14.80 -11.55 8.39
N ASN A 222 -15.51 -12.29 7.53
CA ASN A 222 -15.27 -12.30 6.08
C ASN A 222 -16.14 -11.32 5.29
N PHE A 223 -16.81 -10.41 5.98
CA PHE A 223 -17.68 -9.40 5.40
C PHE A 223 -17.32 -8.00 5.91
N ASN A 224 -17.76 -6.99 5.16
CA ASN A 224 -17.61 -5.58 5.47
C ASN A 224 -18.99 -4.92 5.51
N TYR A 225 -19.19 -4.00 6.44
CA TYR A 225 -20.37 -3.13 6.43
C TYR A 225 -20.13 -1.94 5.51
N THR A 226 -21.19 -1.48 4.86
CA THR A 226 -21.15 -0.32 3.98
C THR A 226 -22.17 0.73 4.39
N ILE A 227 -21.77 1.99 4.28
CA ILE A 227 -22.66 3.16 4.37
C ILE A 227 -22.29 4.10 3.24
N GLY A 228 -23.25 4.51 2.42
CA GLY A 228 -22.99 5.31 1.23
C GLY A 228 -24.04 6.36 0.95
N ILE A 229 -23.73 7.19 -0.03
CA ILE A 229 -24.63 8.21 -0.58
C ILE A 229 -24.70 8.00 -2.08
N GLU A 230 -25.91 8.01 -2.63
CA GLU A 230 -26.20 7.81 -4.05
C GLU A 230 -27.07 8.96 -4.57
N ALA A 231 -26.64 9.59 -5.65
CA ALA A 231 -27.50 10.42 -6.48
C ALA A 231 -28.16 9.52 -7.52
N LYS A 232 -29.49 9.55 -7.60
CA LYS A 232 -30.27 8.66 -8.46
C LYS A 232 -31.29 9.43 -9.30
N TRP A 233 -31.46 9.00 -10.53
CA TRP A 233 -32.48 9.43 -11.47
C TRP A 233 -33.37 8.23 -11.78
N SER A 234 -34.67 8.38 -11.64
CA SER A 234 -35.62 7.29 -11.86
C SER A 234 -36.78 7.72 -12.76
N ARG A 235 -37.30 6.76 -13.52
CA ARG A 235 -38.48 6.91 -14.36
C ARG A 235 -39.48 5.84 -13.97
N LEU A 236 -40.74 6.24 -13.79
CA LEU A 236 -41.87 5.36 -13.60
C LEU A 236 -42.84 5.60 -14.75
N TYR A 237 -43.13 4.55 -15.52
CA TYR A 237 -43.86 4.63 -16.77
C TYR A 237 -45.01 3.63 -16.81
N MET A 238 -46.21 4.09 -17.12
CA MET A 238 -47.42 3.27 -17.23
C MET A 238 -48.29 3.81 -18.36
N THR A 239 -48.76 2.95 -19.25
CA THR A 239 -49.52 3.35 -20.46
C THR A 239 -51.01 3.07 -20.38
N SER A 240 -51.46 2.38 -19.33
CA SER A 240 -52.86 2.03 -19.12
C SER A 240 -53.14 1.93 -17.64
N VAL A 241 -54.33 2.37 -17.22
CA VAL A 241 -54.84 2.27 -15.85
C VAL A 241 -56.21 1.60 -15.85
N ASN A 242 -56.51 0.94 -14.75
CA ASN A 242 -57.83 0.44 -14.40
C ASN A 242 -58.42 1.36 -13.34
N ALA A 243 -59.60 1.93 -13.63
CA ALA A 243 -60.39 2.71 -12.69
C ALA A 243 -61.62 1.91 -12.25
N THR A 244 -62.06 2.06 -11.02
CA THR A 244 -63.25 1.34 -10.50
C THR A 244 -64.55 1.79 -11.16
N GLU A 245 -64.64 3.07 -11.54
CA GLU A 245 -65.87 3.68 -12.07
C GLU A 245 -65.70 4.26 -13.49
N ASP A 246 -64.60 3.93 -14.21
CA ASP A 246 -64.22 4.50 -15.52
C ASP A 246 -64.14 6.04 -15.58
N LEU A 247 -64.18 6.72 -14.43
CA LEU A 247 -64.21 8.17 -14.29
C LEU A 247 -62.81 8.73 -13.98
N SER A 248 -61.94 8.83 -14.98
CA SER A 248 -60.74 9.66 -14.84
C SER A 248 -60.12 10.07 -16.18
N PRO A 249 -59.68 11.33 -16.34
CA PRO A 249 -58.99 11.76 -17.55
C PRO A 249 -57.55 11.22 -17.63
N ILE A 250 -56.99 10.70 -16.52
CA ILE A 250 -55.63 10.14 -16.52
C ILE A 250 -55.68 8.70 -17.00
N TYR A 251 -54.99 8.38 -18.10
CA TYR A 251 -54.88 7.00 -18.61
C TYR A 251 -53.49 6.37 -18.41
N GLY A 252 -52.51 7.13 -17.93
CA GLY A 252 -51.15 6.64 -17.70
C GLY A 252 -50.22 7.70 -17.10
N VAL A 253 -48.94 7.35 -16.92
CA VAL A 253 -47.91 8.23 -16.36
C VAL A 253 -46.54 8.06 -17.01
N ASP A 254 -45.77 9.14 -17.02
CA ASP A 254 -44.32 9.18 -17.27
C ASP A 254 -43.69 10.12 -16.24
N MET A 255 -43.53 9.60 -15.02
CA MET A 255 -42.95 10.34 -13.91
C MET A 255 -41.44 10.18 -13.94
N ARG A 256 -40.72 11.30 -14.08
CA ARG A 256 -39.26 11.34 -13.98
C ARG A 256 -38.84 12.02 -12.71
N ALA A 257 -37.99 11.37 -11.93
CA ALA A 257 -37.55 11.83 -10.64
C ALA A 257 -36.04 11.85 -10.51
N SER A 258 -35.56 12.63 -9.55
CA SER A 258 -34.17 12.65 -9.10
C SER A 258 -34.10 12.89 -7.60
N GLY A 259 -33.12 12.28 -6.94
CA GLY A 259 -33.01 12.32 -5.49
C GLY A 259 -31.63 11.93 -4.99
N ILE A 260 -31.47 12.05 -3.67
CA ILE A 260 -30.28 11.61 -2.93
C ILE A 260 -30.71 10.55 -1.93
N PHE A 261 -29.92 9.48 -1.86
CA PHE A 261 -30.22 8.26 -1.15
C PHE A 261 -29.08 7.92 -0.21
N LEU A 262 -29.43 7.54 1.02
CA LEU A 262 -28.52 6.84 1.91
C LEU A 262 -28.54 5.36 1.54
N THR A 263 -27.38 4.74 1.42
CA THR A 263 -27.24 3.31 1.18
C THR A 263 -26.55 2.65 2.37
N THR A 264 -26.98 1.44 2.74
CA THR A 264 -26.31 0.64 3.75
C THR A 264 -26.43 -0.84 3.45
N GLY A 265 -25.39 -1.62 3.72
CA GLY A 265 -25.42 -3.04 3.41
C GLY A 265 -24.22 -3.81 3.95
N ILE A 266 -24.14 -5.04 3.48
CA ILE A 266 -23.04 -5.96 3.79
C ILE A 266 -22.44 -6.41 2.47
N GLN A 267 -21.12 -6.41 2.36
CA GLN A 267 -20.40 -6.93 1.18
C GLN A 267 -19.29 -7.90 1.57
N PHE A 268 -19.01 -8.86 0.71
CA PHE A 268 -17.92 -9.83 0.82
C PHE A 268 -16.85 -9.52 -0.22
N GLY A 269 -15.57 -9.64 0.19
CA GLY A 269 -14.42 -9.25 -0.62
C GLY A 269 -14.14 -7.74 -0.57
N GLY A 270 -13.39 -7.23 -1.54
CA GLY A 270 -12.89 -5.85 -1.52
C GLY A 270 -11.77 -5.62 -0.49
N LYS A 271 -11.17 -6.69 0.04
CA LYS A 271 -10.14 -6.61 1.07
C LYS A 271 -8.78 -6.28 0.48
N HIS A 272 -8.00 -5.52 1.24
CA HIS A 272 -6.59 -5.27 0.97
C HIS A 272 -5.80 -6.56 1.19
N THR A 273 -4.91 -6.92 0.27
CA THR A 273 -4.13 -8.16 0.33
C THR A 273 -2.66 -7.92 0.65
N ASP A 274 -1.88 -8.99 0.83
CA ASP A 274 -0.43 -8.92 0.98
C ASP A 274 0.25 -8.32 -0.26
N GLY A 275 -0.35 -8.42 -1.46
CA GLY A 275 0.18 -7.80 -2.68
C GLY A 275 0.05 -6.27 -2.65
N ASP A 276 -1.01 -5.75 -2.03
CA ASP A 276 -1.16 -4.30 -1.82
C ASP A 276 -0.15 -3.79 -0.77
N ILE A 277 0.11 -4.59 0.28
CA ILE A 277 1.14 -4.31 1.29
C ILE A 277 2.52 -4.29 0.62
N ALA A 278 2.83 -5.32 -0.16
CA ALA A 278 4.08 -5.45 -0.90
C ALA A 278 4.33 -4.25 -1.83
N TYR A 279 3.30 -3.84 -2.57
CA TYR A 279 3.37 -2.65 -3.41
C TYR A 279 3.68 -1.39 -2.57
N SER A 280 3.09 -1.25 -1.39
CA SER A 280 3.38 -0.13 -0.48
C SER A 280 4.82 -0.15 0.03
N TYR A 281 5.42 -1.30 0.31
CA TYR A 281 6.85 -1.37 0.67
C TYR A 281 7.73 -1.02 -0.52
N MET A 282 7.44 -1.59 -1.69
CA MET A 282 8.21 -1.38 -2.93
C MET A 282 8.27 0.10 -3.32
N ILE A 283 7.16 0.84 -3.24
CA ILE A 283 7.17 2.28 -3.58
C ILE A 283 7.89 3.16 -2.56
N ASN A 284 8.19 2.64 -1.38
CA ASN A 284 8.99 3.28 -0.34
C ASN A 284 10.42 2.72 -0.28
N ASN A 285 10.85 1.99 -1.32
CA ASN A 285 12.18 1.39 -1.45
C ASN A 285 12.53 0.37 -0.34
N ASP A 286 11.53 -0.19 0.33
CA ASP A 286 11.71 -1.33 1.23
C ASP A 286 11.50 -2.62 0.45
N PHE A 287 12.47 -2.97 -0.39
CA PHE A 287 12.39 -4.09 -1.33
C PHE A 287 12.44 -5.45 -0.63
N ILE A 288 13.15 -5.57 0.49
CA ILE A 288 13.17 -6.80 1.31
C ILE A 288 11.76 -7.11 1.83
N SER A 289 11.11 -6.16 2.52
CA SER A 289 9.74 -6.34 3.02
C SER A 289 8.73 -6.51 1.88
N ALA A 290 8.95 -5.82 0.75
CA ALA A 290 8.12 -5.96 -0.44
C ALA A 290 8.20 -7.37 -1.03
N ALA A 291 9.40 -7.93 -1.18
CA ALA A 291 9.61 -9.27 -1.72
C ALA A 291 8.92 -10.32 -0.85
N GLU A 292 9.14 -10.28 0.47
CA GLU A 292 8.50 -11.20 1.42
C GLU A 292 6.95 -11.12 1.33
N SER A 293 6.41 -9.91 1.21
CA SER A 293 4.96 -9.69 1.10
C SER A 293 4.40 -10.17 -0.25
N PHE A 294 5.13 -9.98 -1.35
CA PHE A 294 4.74 -10.51 -2.67
C PHE A 294 4.78 -12.04 -2.69
N GLU A 295 5.75 -12.67 -2.06
CA GLU A 295 5.82 -14.12 -1.92
C GLU A 295 4.63 -14.67 -1.13
N LYS A 296 4.30 -14.05 0.02
CA LYS A 296 3.10 -14.39 0.81
C LYS A 296 1.82 -14.26 -0.02
N PHE A 297 1.68 -13.17 -0.77
CA PHE A 297 0.57 -12.97 -1.70
C PHE A 297 0.49 -14.08 -2.76
N LEU A 298 1.62 -14.40 -3.41
CA LEU A 298 1.68 -15.41 -4.45
C LEU A 298 1.43 -16.83 -3.90
N ALA A 299 1.76 -17.11 -2.65
CA ALA A 299 1.48 -18.38 -2.00
C ALA A 299 -0.01 -18.54 -1.64
N LYS A 300 -0.62 -17.48 -1.11
CA LYS A 300 -2.01 -17.46 -0.62
C LYS A 300 -3.02 -17.30 -1.76
N GLU A 301 -2.81 -16.32 -2.64
CA GLU A 301 -3.79 -15.88 -3.63
C GLU A 301 -3.61 -16.58 -4.99
N ARG A 302 -3.76 -17.91 -4.99
CA ARG A 302 -3.43 -18.80 -6.13
C ARG A 302 -4.21 -18.53 -7.42
N ARG A 303 -5.39 -17.92 -7.35
CA ARG A 303 -6.27 -17.63 -8.50
C ARG A 303 -6.43 -16.15 -8.78
N HIS A 304 -5.58 -15.30 -8.21
CA HIS A 304 -5.72 -13.86 -8.36
C HIS A 304 -5.40 -13.39 -9.78
N GLY A 305 -6.17 -12.43 -10.29
CA GLY A 305 -6.04 -11.86 -11.64
C GLY A 305 -4.76 -11.08 -11.96
N LYS A 306 -3.92 -10.88 -10.94
CA LYS A 306 -2.72 -10.04 -11.00
C LYS A 306 -1.46 -10.80 -10.59
N ARG A 307 -1.49 -12.13 -10.61
CA ARG A 307 -0.33 -12.95 -10.24
C ARG A 307 0.88 -12.66 -11.10
N ASP A 308 0.73 -12.60 -12.42
CA ASP A 308 1.86 -12.31 -13.32
C ASP A 308 2.46 -10.92 -13.04
N LYS A 309 1.62 -9.94 -12.72
CA LYS A 309 2.07 -8.61 -12.30
C LYS A 309 2.81 -8.64 -10.96
N ALA A 310 2.31 -9.40 -9.98
CA ALA A 310 2.98 -9.58 -8.70
C ALA A 310 4.32 -10.31 -8.85
N LEU A 311 4.42 -11.30 -9.75
CA LEU A 311 5.67 -12.00 -10.04
C LEU A 311 6.70 -11.07 -10.67
N ALA A 312 6.31 -10.26 -11.65
CA ALA A 312 7.20 -9.27 -12.25
C ALA A 312 7.67 -8.22 -11.22
N MET A 313 6.78 -7.78 -10.33
CA MET A 313 7.14 -6.87 -9.25
C MET A 313 8.04 -7.52 -8.18
N LEU A 314 7.83 -8.79 -7.87
CA LEU A 314 8.70 -9.56 -6.98
C LEU A 314 10.12 -9.68 -7.57
N GLN A 315 10.24 -10.05 -8.85
CA GLN A 315 11.52 -10.11 -9.55
C GLN A 315 12.26 -8.78 -9.52
N TYR A 316 11.53 -7.68 -9.74
CA TYR A 316 12.09 -6.33 -9.59
C TYR A 316 12.55 -6.06 -8.16
N CYS A 317 11.74 -6.37 -7.14
CA CYS A 317 12.17 -6.18 -5.75
C CYS A 317 13.44 -6.97 -5.44
N GLN A 318 13.50 -8.25 -5.85
CA GLN A 318 14.66 -9.11 -5.67
C GLN A 318 15.93 -8.52 -6.31
N SER A 319 15.84 -7.97 -7.52
CA SER A 319 16.99 -7.32 -8.17
C SER A 319 17.41 -5.99 -7.51
N GLN A 320 16.63 -5.47 -6.56
CA GLN A 320 16.95 -4.24 -5.82
C GLN A 320 17.39 -4.51 -4.37
N ILE A 321 17.22 -5.73 -3.86
CA ILE A 321 17.62 -6.10 -2.49
C ILE A 321 19.12 -5.84 -2.25
N PRO A 322 20.07 -6.23 -3.13
CA PRO A 322 21.48 -5.97 -2.90
C PRO A 322 21.80 -4.48 -2.70
N TYR A 323 21.17 -3.61 -3.49
CA TYR A 323 21.34 -2.15 -3.36
C TYR A 323 20.79 -1.62 -2.03
N GLN A 324 19.62 -2.11 -1.58
CA GLN A 324 19.07 -1.76 -0.27
C GLN A 324 20.00 -2.22 0.86
N GLN A 325 20.59 -3.41 0.76
CA GLN A 325 21.54 -3.92 1.75
C GLN A 325 22.83 -3.09 1.77
N VAL A 326 23.37 -2.68 0.61
CA VAL A 326 24.52 -1.75 0.55
C VAL A 326 24.19 -0.44 1.25
N ASN A 327 23.00 0.13 1.03
CA ASN A 327 22.59 1.35 1.71
C ASN A 327 22.55 1.20 3.24
N TYR A 328 22.06 0.06 3.76
CA TYR A 328 22.13 -0.23 5.19
C TYR A 328 23.57 -0.38 5.68
N GLY A 329 24.42 -1.08 4.93
CA GLY A 329 25.84 -1.21 5.26
C GLY A 329 26.56 0.14 5.30
N VAL A 330 26.23 1.06 4.38
CA VAL A 330 26.76 2.43 4.37
C VAL A 330 26.23 3.25 5.54
N GLU A 331 24.97 3.09 5.94
CA GLU A 331 24.42 3.77 7.11
C GLU A 331 25.13 3.34 8.40
N ASP A 332 25.37 2.04 8.57
CA ASP A 332 26.09 1.49 9.73
C ASP A 332 27.57 1.86 9.69
N LEU A 333 28.16 1.94 8.49
CA LEU A 333 29.50 2.51 8.29
C LEU A 333 29.59 3.95 8.82
N PHE A 334 28.61 4.80 8.51
CA PHE A 334 28.58 6.19 9.03
C PHE A 334 28.41 6.27 10.55
N LYS A 335 27.82 5.25 11.18
CA LYS A 335 27.72 5.12 12.64
C LYS A 335 28.96 4.47 13.28
N SER A 336 29.92 4.04 12.46
CA SER A 336 31.09 3.24 12.87
C SER A 336 30.75 1.86 13.43
N ASP A 337 29.57 1.33 13.11
CA ASP A 337 29.14 -0.04 13.43
C ASP A 337 29.66 -1.01 12.34
N PHE A 338 30.98 -1.18 12.30
CA PHE A 338 31.65 -1.90 11.20
C PHE A 338 31.27 -3.38 11.08
N ASN A 339 30.89 -4.03 12.17
CA ASN A 339 30.47 -5.44 12.12
C ASN A 339 29.17 -5.58 11.34
N ASP A 340 28.15 -4.79 11.70
CA ASP A 340 26.83 -4.80 11.05
C ASP A 340 26.95 -4.33 9.59
N ALA A 341 27.78 -3.32 9.33
CA ALA A 341 28.09 -2.89 7.97
C ALA A 341 28.65 -4.02 7.09
N VAL A 342 29.61 -4.80 7.61
CA VAL A 342 30.20 -5.94 6.89
C VAL A 342 29.19 -7.07 6.70
N GLU A 343 28.30 -7.33 7.67
CA GLU A 343 27.21 -8.30 7.51
C GLU A 343 26.29 -7.93 6.35
N TRP A 344 25.87 -6.66 6.27
CA TRP A 344 25.08 -6.17 5.13
C TRP A 344 25.81 -6.30 3.80
N PHE A 345 27.10 -5.96 3.75
CA PHE A 345 27.91 -6.09 2.54
C PHE A 345 28.12 -7.56 2.11
N ASN A 346 28.23 -8.50 3.06
CA ASN A 346 28.28 -9.92 2.76
C ASN A 346 26.96 -10.39 2.12
N ALA A 347 25.82 -10.02 2.73
CA ALA A 347 24.52 -10.39 2.21
C ALA A 347 24.26 -9.80 0.81
N ALA A 348 24.66 -8.54 0.58
CA ALA A 348 24.53 -7.89 -0.71
C ALA A 348 25.36 -8.57 -1.81
N GLU A 349 26.60 -8.94 -1.49
CA GLU A 349 27.54 -9.50 -2.46
C GLU A 349 27.11 -10.86 -3.03
N GLU A 350 26.37 -11.67 -2.26
CA GLU A 350 25.88 -12.97 -2.69
C GLU A 350 24.98 -12.89 -3.94
N GLU A 351 24.16 -11.85 -4.03
CA GLU A 351 23.16 -11.66 -5.09
C GLU A 351 23.44 -10.46 -6.00
N ALA A 352 24.50 -9.68 -5.72
CA ALA A 352 24.87 -8.50 -6.47
C ALA A 352 25.38 -8.80 -7.90
N GLU A 353 25.09 -7.86 -8.81
CA GLU A 353 25.76 -7.78 -10.11
C GLU A 353 27.22 -7.32 -9.96
N ASP A 354 28.06 -7.59 -10.97
CA ASP A 354 29.51 -7.37 -10.90
C ASP A 354 29.90 -5.93 -10.56
N ASP A 355 29.18 -4.93 -11.10
CA ASP A 355 29.44 -3.52 -10.81
C ASP A 355 29.20 -3.18 -9.32
N LEU A 356 28.12 -3.69 -8.74
CA LEU A 356 27.81 -3.47 -7.32
C LEU A 356 28.79 -4.21 -6.40
N LYS A 357 29.32 -5.36 -6.83
CA LYS A 357 30.39 -6.05 -6.10
C LYS A 357 31.66 -5.21 -5.99
N ILE A 358 32.01 -4.46 -7.04
CA ILE A 358 33.16 -3.54 -7.00
C ILE A 358 32.95 -2.46 -5.92
N GLU A 359 31.76 -1.87 -5.86
CA GLU A 359 31.41 -0.86 -4.84
C GLU A 359 31.45 -1.46 -3.41
N ILE A 360 30.90 -2.66 -3.23
CA ILE A 360 30.96 -3.38 -1.94
C ILE A 360 32.42 -3.59 -1.50
N GLN A 361 33.29 -4.02 -2.41
CA GLN A 361 34.71 -4.22 -2.12
C GLN A 361 35.43 -2.90 -1.79
N GLU A 362 35.04 -1.78 -2.40
CA GLU A 362 35.54 -0.46 -2.04
C GLU A 362 35.13 -0.06 -0.61
N HIS A 363 33.88 -0.29 -0.21
CA HIS A 363 33.43 -0.06 1.16
C HIS A 363 34.18 -0.92 2.19
N ARG A 364 34.39 -2.21 1.91
CA ARG A 364 35.19 -3.10 2.77
C ARG A 364 36.63 -2.61 2.91
N ARG A 365 37.24 -2.18 1.80
CA ARG A 365 38.58 -1.59 1.80
C ARG A 365 38.64 -0.34 2.68
N ASN A 366 37.62 0.52 2.62
CA ASN A 366 37.55 1.73 3.44
C ASN A 366 37.43 1.39 4.93
N ILE A 367 36.57 0.44 5.31
CA ILE A 367 36.48 -0.06 6.69
C ILE A 367 37.83 -0.60 7.17
N ALA A 368 38.46 -1.48 6.37
CA ALA A 368 39.75 -2.06 6.71
C ALA A 368 40.82 -0.97 6.88
N ALA A 369 40.85 0.04 6.02
CA ALA A 369 41.77 1.16 6.14
C ALA A 369 41.53 2.00 7.41
N GLU A 370 40.27 2.27 7.75
CA GLU A 370 39.89 3.02 8.95
C GLU A 370 40.26 2.29 10.24
N LEU A 371 40.06 0.97 10.29
CA LEU A 371 40.52 0.13 11.39
C LEU A 371 42.05 0.21 11.58
N LEU A 372 42.82 0.15 10.50
CA LEU A 372 44.27 0.29 10.56
C LEU A 372 44.70 1.70 10.99
N ASP A 373 44.04 2.75 10.49
CA ASP A 373 44.34 4.13 10.86
C ASP A 373 43.97 4.39 12.34
N SER A 374 42.90 3.77 12.86
CA SER A 374 42.55 3.79 14.30
C SER A 374 43.67 3.20 15.15
N VAL A 375 44.20 2.04 14.75
CA VAL A 375 45.35 1.43 15.44
C VAL A 375 46.58 2.33 15.41
N LYS A 376 46.85 3.00 14.27
CA LYS A 376 47.99 3.93 14.16
C LYS A 376 47.83 5.18 15.02
N ASN A 377 46.64 5.78 15.04
CA ASN A 377 46.39 7.07 15.68
C ASN A 377 46.13 6.96 17.19
N TYR A 378 45.48 5.88 17.64
CA TYR A 378 45.09 5.69 19.03
C TYR A 378 45.88 4.59 19.73
N LYS A 379 47.03 4.19 19.16
CA LYS A 379 47.90 3.13 19.70
C LYS A 379 48.23 3.29 21.19
N SER A 380 48.42 4.54 21.65
CA SER A 380 48.73 4.85 23.05
C SER A 380 47.56 4.70 24.02
N GLN A 381 46.33 4.54 23.50
CA GLN A 381 45.09 4.46 24.26
C GLN A 381 44.51 3.04 24.26
N MET A 382 45.13 2.09 23.55
CA MET A 382 44.67 0.70 23.43
C MET A 382 45.76 -0.28 23.85
N SER A 383 45.35 -1.47 24.29
CA SER A 383 46.27 -2.57 24.55
C SER A 383 46.81 -3.15 23.23
N ILE A 384 47.98 -3.79 23.30
CA ILE A 384 48.56 -4.51 22.17
C ILE A 384 47.60 -5.59 21.63
N ALA A 385 46.86 -6.26 22.50
CA ALA A 385 45.90 -7.30 22.11
C ALA A 385 44.69 -6.72 21.35
N GLU A 386 44.19 -5.56 21.76
CA GLU A 386 43.13 -4.85 21.03
C GLU A 386 43.62 -4.37 19.67
N ALA A 387 44.83 -3.80 19.60
CA ALA A 387 45.45 -3.38 18.35
C ALA A 387 45.62 -4.56 17.37
N GLU A 388 46.11 -5.70 17.86
CA GLU A 388 46.25 -6.94 17.08
C GLU A 388 44.91 -7.42 16.54
N LYS A 389 43.88 -7.44 17.40
CA LYS A 389 42.53 -7.85 17.03
C LYS A 389 41.99 -6.97 15.89
N LEU A 390 42.14 -5.64 15.98
CA LEU A 390 41.66 -4.72 14.94
C LEU A 390 42.40 -4.91 13.61
N ILE A 391 43.71 -5.14 13.63
CA ILE A 391 44.50 -5.42 12.42
C ILE A 391 44.04 -6.73 11.76
N LEU A 392 43.81 -7.79 12.56
CA LEU A 392 43.33 -9.07 12.04
C LEU A 392 41.92 -8.97 11.47
N ILE A 393 41.03 -8.19 12.09
CA ILE A 393 39.70 -7.89 11.54
C ILE A 393 39.85 -7.18 10.20
N ALA A 394 40.69 -6.14 10.11
CA ALA A 394 40.93 -5.42 8.86
C ALA A 394 41.47 -6.34 7.75
N GLN A 395 42.38 -7.26 8.09
CA GLN A 395 42.92 -8.25 7.17
C GLN A 395 41.84 -9.21 6.65
N ASN A 396 40.92 -9.65 7.52
CA ASN A 396 39.84 -10.54 7.13
C ASN A 396 38.79 -9.83 6.26
N ILE A 397 38.50 -8.55 6.55
CA ILE A 397 37.53 -7.76 5.79
C ILE A 397 38.05 -7.48 4.37
N TYR A 398 39.33 -7.13 4.22
CA TYR A 398 39.94 -6.85 2.92
C TYR A 398 41.40 -7.35 2.85
N PRO A 399 41.63 -8.62 2.45
CA PRO A 399 42.94 -9.25 2.48
C PRO A 399 44.00 -8.59 1.59
N GLU A 400 43.58 -7.93 0.52
CA GLU A 400 44.48 -7.28 -0.45
C GLU A 400 45.03 -5.92 0.05
N LEU A 401 44.65 -5.48 1.25
CA LEU A 401 45.07 -4.18 1.77
C LEU A 401 46.56 -4.23 2.15
N THR A 402 47.40 -3.64 1.29
CA THR A 402 48.87 -3.66 1.43
C THR A 402 49.40 -3.10 2.76
N ARG A 403 48.68 -2.16 3.40
CA ARG A 403 49.06 -1.53 4.67
C ARG A 403 48.90 -2.44 5.90
N VAL A 404 48.25 -3.60 5.78
CA VAL A 404 48.06 -4.55 6.90
C VAL A 404 49.41 -5.03 7.42
N ASN A 405 50.28 -5.52 6.53
CA ASN A 405 51.59 -6.06 6.91
C ASN A 405 52.48 -5.01 7.57
N GLU A 406 52.48 -3.78 7.05
CA GLU A 406 53.20 -2.64 7.65
C GLU A 406 52.72 -2.37 9.08
N THR A 407 51.40 -2.32 9.28
CA THR A 407 50.80 -2.01 10.59
C THR A 407 51.05 -3.13 11.60
N LEU A 408 50.95 -4.39 11.16
CA LEU A 408 51.22 -5.57 11.98
C LEU A 408 52.71 -5.65 12.38
N ALA A 409 53.63 -5.39 11.45
CA ALA A 409 55.06 -5.30 11.75
C ALA A 409 55.36 -4.20 12.77
N GLY A 410 54.70 -3.04 12.65
CA GLY A 410 54.79 -1.97 13.64
C GLY A 410 54.25 -2.36 15.02
N LEU A 411 53.26 -3.26 15.10
CA LEU A 411 52.79 -3.81 16.37
C LEU A 411 53.80 -4.80 16.98
N TYR A 412 54.38 -5.68 16.16
CA TYR A 412 55.44 -6.60 16.58
C TYR A 412 56.69 -5.87 17.08
N LEU A 413 57.07 -4.76 16.44
CA LEU A 413 58.14 -3.89 16.93
C LEU A 413 57.87 -3.40 18.36
N ASP A 414 56.62 -3.02 18.67
CA ASP A 414 56.27 -2.53 20.00
C ASP A 414 56.13 -3.65 21.04
N LYS A 415 55.62 -4.83 20.65
CA LYS A 415 55.72 -6.07 21.45
C LYS A 415 57.19 -6.38 21.80
N GLY A 416 58.09 -6.22 20.84
CA GLY A 416 59.52 -6.41 21.03
C GLY A 416 60.11 -5.42 22.04
N LYS A 417 59.75 -4.13 21.96
CA LYS A 417 60.18 -3.11 22.93
C LYS A 417 59.69 -3.43 24.34
N LEU A 418 58.41 -3.76 24.50
CA LEU A 418 57.83 -4.10 25.81
C LEU A 418 58.52 -5.32 26.42
N ASN A 419 58.71 -6.39 25.63
CA ASN A 419 59.42 -7.59 26.09
C ASN A 419 60.87 -7.29 26.49
N THR A 420 61.53 -6.35 25.81
CA THR A 420 62.88 -5.90 26.18
C THR A 420 62.87 -5.19 27.54
N GLU A 421 61.89 -4.32 27.77
CA GLU A 421 61.76 -3.55 29.03
C GLU A 421 61.49 -4.44 30.24
N ILE A 422 60.74 -5.54 30.07
CA ILE A 422 60.46 -6.50 31.15
C ILE A 422 61.51 -7.63 31.25
N GLY A 423 62.59 -7.58 30.47
CA GLY A 423 63.69 -8.55 30.49
C GLY A 423 63.40 -9.89 29.78
N ASN A 424 62.30 -10.01 29.04
CA ASN A 424 61.98 -11.20 28.25
C ASN A 424 62.64 -11.14 26.86
N TYR A 425 63.98 -11.27 26.82
CA TYR A 425 64.75 -11.09 25.59
C TYR A 425 64.40 -12.11 24.50
N SER A 426 64.11 -13.36 24.84
CA SER A 426 63.74 -14.38 23.83
C SER A 426 62.47 -13.98 23.07
N ALA A 427 61.42 -13.56 23.78
CA ALA A 427 60.19 -13.09 23.13
C ALA A 427 60.43 -11.77 22.38
N ALA A 428 61.25 -10.86 22.91
CA ALA A 428 61.56 -9.61 22.24
C ALA A 428 62.21 -9.83 20.86
N ILE A 429 63.20 -10.72 20.81
CA ILE A 429 63.92 -11.11 19.60
C ILE A 429 62.95 -11.70 18.58
N GLN A 430 62.10 -12.64 18.98
CA GLN A 430 61.15 -13.27 18.06
C GLN A 430 60.22 -12.23 17.44
N ASN A 431 59.62 -11.35 18.27
CA ASN A 431 58.76 -10.28 17.77
C ASN A 431 59.50 -9.34 16.78
N TYR A 432 60.77 -9.03 17.04
CA TYR A 432 61.57 -8.23 16.13
C TYR A 432 61.84 -8.92 14.78
N LEU A 433 62.12 -10.22 14.79
CA LEU A 433 62.30 -11.01 13.57
C LEU A 433 60.98 -11.15 12.79
N ASP A 434 59.87 -11.39 13.48
CA ASP A 434 58.54 -11.47 12.88
C ASP A 434 58.15 -10.14 12.19
N ALA A 435 58.50 -9.01 12.81
CA ALA A 435 58.32 -7.69 12.21
C ALA A 435 59.08 -7.53 10.89
N ILE A 436 60.36 -7.93 10.85
CA ILE A 436 61.18 -7.88 9.63
C ILE A 436 60.62 -8.80 8.55
N GLN A 437 60.21 -10.01 8.93
CA GLN A 437 59.65 -10.98 8.00
C GLN A 437 58.37 -10.46 7.32
N LEU A 438 57.49 -9.81 8.10
CA LEU A 438 56.23 -9.28 7.58
C LEU A 438 56.41 -8.00 6.75
N TYR A 439 57.35 -7.15 7.12
CA TYR A 439 57.62 -5.89 6.43
C TYR A 439 59.11 -5.55 6.43
N PRO A 440 59.89 -6.03 5.43
CA PRO A 440 61.35 -5.91 5.43
C PRO A 440 61.89 -4.48 5.59
N ALA A 441 61.16 -3.47 5.14
CA ALA A 441 61.57 -2.07 5.29
C ALA A 441 61.67 -1.62 6.78
N ILE A 442 61.03 -2.33 7.72
CA ILE A 442 61.14 -2.05 9.17
C ILE A 442 62.50 -2.42 9.76
N GLU A 443 63.32 -3.19 9.04
CA GLU A 443 64.62 -3.71 9.50
C GLU A 443 65.53 -2.60 10.04
N SER A 444 65.56 -1.44 9.38
CA SER A 444 66.34 -0.26 9.82
C SER A 444 65.98 0.24 11.23
N LEU A 445 64.74 0.02 11.67
CA LEU A 445 64.25 0.37 13.01
C LEU A 445 64.47 -0.77 14.03
N VAL A 446 64.53 -2.02 13.56
CA VAL A 446 64.67 -3.23 14.38
C VAL A 446 66.14 -3.52 14.73
N ILE A 447 67.07 -3.41 13.78
CA ILE A 447 68.50 -3.73 14.00
C ILE A 447 69.09 -3.02 15.23
N PRO A 448 68.88 -1.70 15.44
CA PRO A 448 69.40 -1.02 16.62
C PRO A 448 68.86 -1.60 17.94
N LYS A 449 67.62 -2.11 17.93
CA LYS A 449 66.99 -2.72 19.11
C LYS A 449 67.51 -4.12 19.38
N LEU A 450 67.71 -4.93 18.34
CA LEU A 450 68.39 -6.22 18.47
C LEU A 450 69.80 -6.06 19.04
N LYS A 451 70.55 -5.05 18.57
CA LYS A 451 71.87 -4.73 19.13
C LYS A 451 71.82 -4.36 20.61
N GLN A 452 70.83 -3.56 21.03
CA GLN A 452 70.62 -3.22 22.44
C GLN A 452 70.36 -4.47 23.31
N ILE A 453 69.58 -5.42 22.80
CA ILE A 453 69.37 -6.71 23.47
C ILE A 453 70.69 -7.48 23.56
N THR A 454 71.44 -7.58 22.46
CA THR A 454 72.76 -8.24 22.43
C THR A 454 73.72 -7.66 23.47
N ASP A 455 73.80 -6.32 23.57
CA ASP A 455 74.63 -5.63 24.56
C ASP A 455 74.17 -5.93 26.00
N SER A 456 72.86 -6.06 26.22
CA SER A 456 72.27 -6.41 27.52
C SER A 456 72.58 -7.87 27.91
N ILE A 457 72.37 -8.81 26.99
CA ILE A 457 72.71 -10.23 27.19
C ILE A 457 74.21 -10.41 27.43
N MET A 458 75.06 -9.63 26.75
CA MET A 458 76.52 -9.68 26.93
C MET A 458 76.93 -9.16 28.32
N LYS A 459 76.27 -8.11 28.81
CA LYS A 459 76.46 -7.60 30.16
C LYS A 459 76.05 -8.64 31.22
N ASP A 460 74.94 -9.33 31.01
CA ASP A 460 74.48 -10.40 31.91
C ASP A 460 75.45 -11.59 31.89
N ALA A 461 75.95 -11.98 30.71
CA ALA A 461 76.98 -13.00 30.58
C ALA A 461 78.28 -12.62 31.32
N TYR A 462 78.66 -11.35 31.28
CA TYR A 462 79.83 -10.85 32.01
C TYR A 462 79.65 -10.91 33.53
N PHE A 463 78.46 -10.60 34.05
CA PHE A 463 78.18 -10.74 35.49
C PHE A 463 78.07 -12.21 35.91
N ALA A 464 77.39 -13.06 35.15
CA ALA A 464 77.34 -14.49 35.40
C ALA A 464 78.76 -15.12 35.40
N ALA A 465 79.66 -14.62 34.55
CA ALA A 465 81.07 -15.06 34.55
C ALA A 465 81.84 -14.61 35.80
N LYS A 466 81.47 -13.46 36.41
CA LYS A 466 82.04 -13.02 37.69
C LYS A 466 81.53 -13.83 38.88
N ASP A 467 80.32 -14.36 38.78
CA ASP A 467 79.66 -15.14 39.82
C ASP A 467 79.87 -16.66 39.64
N ASP A 468 80.80 -17.08 38.77
CA ASP A 468 81.12 -18.48 38.41
C ASP A 468 79.92 -19.30 37.85
N GLU A 469 78.88 -18.63 37.35
CA GLU A 469 77.70 -19.24 36.74
C GLU A 469 77.94 -19.60 35.25
N LEU A 470 78.94 -20.43 34.98
CA LEU A 470 79.39 -20.83 33.63
C LEU A 470 78.28 -21.32 32.69
N TYR A 471 77.23 -21.95 33.22
CA TYR A 471 76.08 -22.39 32.43
C TYR A 471 75.29 -21.22 31.82
N LEU A 472 75.07 -20.16 32.61
CA LEU A 472 74.41 -18.93 32.17
C LEU A 472 75.26 -18.17 31.15
N VAL A 473 76.57 -18.12 31.35
CA VAL A 473 77.52 -17.54 30.39
C VAL A 473 77.42 -18.22 29.02
N ILE A 474 77.48 -19.55 28.97
CA ILE A 474 77.42 -20.31 27.72
C ILE A 474 76.09 -20.11 27.00
N ASN A 475 74.97 -20.12 27.73
CA ASN A 475 73.65 -19.93 27.13
C ASN A 475 73.46 -18.51 26.58
N SER A 476 73.87 -17.48 27.33
CA SER A 476 73.82 -16.08 26.88
C SER A 476 74.66 -15.86 25.61
N LEU A 477 75.87 -16.42 25.55
CA LEU A 477 76.73 -16.33 24.36
C LEU A 477 76.14 -17.07 23.15
N LYS A 478 75.50 -18.23 23.35
CA LYS A 478 74.79 -18.93 22.26
C LYS A 478 73.62 -18.10 21.72
N SER A 479 72.85 -17.44 22.57
CA SER A 479 71.76 -16.55 22.16
C SER A 479 72.26 -15.35 21.35
N ILE A 480 73.42 -14.79 21.69
CA ILE A 480 74.06 -13.70 20.93
C ILE A 480 74.49 -14.18 19.53
N ILE A 481 75.10 -15.37 19.42
CA ILE A 481 75.53 -15.94 18.13
C ILE A 481 74.32 -16.16 17.21
N ALA A 482 73.18 -16.59 17.77
CA ALA A 482 71.96 -16.79 16.97
C ALA A 482 71.35 -15.47 16.42
N LEU A 483 71.65 -14.33 17.03
CA LEU A 483 71.12 -13.01 16.65
C LEU A 483 71.91 -12.30 15.56
N ASN A 484 73.17 -12.65 15.41
CA ASN A 484 74.08 -12.05 14.43
C ASN A 484 75.20 -13.09 14.15
N PRO A 485 74.93 -14.10 13.30
CA PRO A 485 75.83 -15.24 13.10
C PRO A 485 77.20 -14.86 12.54
#